data_AF-A0AA39TF39-F1
#
_entry.id   AF-A0AA39TF39-F1
#
_cell.length_a   1.000
_cell.length_b   1.000
_cell.length_c   1.000
_cell.angle_alpha   90.00
_cell.angle_beta   90.00
_cell.angle_gamma   90.00
#
_symmetry.space_group_name_H-M   'P 1'
#
loop_
_entity.id
_entity.type
_entity.pdbx_description
1 polymer ?
#
loop_
_entity_poly.entity_id
_entity_poly.type
_entity_poly.pdbx_seq_one_letter_code
_entity_poly.pdbx_strand_id
1 'polypeptide(L)'
;MAEKLNLEMLLLPVFLVLLISSNPYMASASIEEANALLDWKASFANQTQSRLPSWNLLSHNASNSKPSTTSPCTWFGIFCNSAGSVIKINIAGFGLNGKLQEFSFSSFPNLKYVDLYMNLKR
;
A
#
# COMPACT_ATOMS: atom_id res chain seq x y z
N MET A 1 26.15 -40.32 -29.54
CA MET A 1 26.94 -39.17 -29.06
C MET A 1 26.13 -38.60 -27.89
N ALA A 2 26.50 -38.90 -26.64
CA ALA A 2 25.74 -38.47 -25.47
C ALA A 2 26.28 -37.13 -25.00
N GLU A 3 25.47 -36.07 -25.10
CA GLU A 3 25.84 -34.76 -24.58
C GLU A 3 25.89 -34.82 -23.05
N LYS A 4 27.04 -34.46 -22.49
CA LYS A 4 27.26 -34.46 -21.05
C LYS A 4 26.53 -33.24 -20.47
N LEU A 5 25.41 -33.48 -19.79
CA LEU A 5 24.67 -32.42 -19.10
C LEU A 5 25.51 -31.90 -17.94
N ASN A 6 25.98 -30.65 -18.04
CA ASN A 6 26.76 -30.01 -17.00
C ASN A 6 25.84 -29.46 -15.90
N LEU A 7 26.16 -29.77 -14.64
CA LEU A 7 25.35 -29.37 -13.47
C LEU A 7 25.18 -27.84 -13.35
N GLU A 8 26.20 -27.06 -13.74
CA GLU A 8 26.14 -25.59 -13.85
C GLU A 8 25.03 -25.09 -14.79
N MET A 9 24.75 -25.85 -15.86
CA MET A 9 23.71 -25.53 -16.84
C MET A 9 22.30 -25.74 -16.25
N LEU A 10 22.18 -26.52 -15.18
CA LEU A 10 20.93 -26.71 -14.44
C LEU A 10 20.78 -25.70 -13.29
N LEU A 11 21.89 -25.20 -12.73
CA LEU A 11 21.87 -24.23 -11.63
C LEU A 11 21.43 -22.83 -12.07
N LEU A 12 21.88 -22.38 -13.24
CA LEU A 12 21.52 -21.07 -13.80
C LEU A 12 20.01 -20.85 -13.98
N PRO A 13 19.24 -21.74 -14.64
CA PRO A 13 17.80 -21.56 -14.78
C PRO A 13 17.06 -21.68 -13.44
N VAL A 14 17.51 -22.54 -12.53
CA VAL A 14 16.92 -22.68 -11.19
C VAL A 14 17.12 -21.40 -10.37
N PHE A 15 18.33 -20.82 -10.40
CA PHE A 15 18.61 -19.55 -9.73
C PHE A 15 17.77 -18.40 -10.32
N LEU A 16 17.59 -18.37 -11.64
CA LEU A 16 16.70 -17.41 -12.30
C LEU A 16 15.25 -17.58 -11.84
N VAL A 17 14.73 -18.82 -11.77
CA VAL A 17 13.38 -19.12 -11.27
C VAL A 17 13.18 -18.67 -9.81
N LEU A 18 14.20 -18.84 -8.96
CA LEU A 18 14.16 -18.40 -7.56
C LEU A 18 14.18 -16.87 -7.42
N LEU A 19 14.87 -16.14 -8.30
CA LEU A 19 14.85 -14.68 -8.29
C LEU A 19 13.47 -14.12 -8.67
N ILE A 20 12.77 -14.77 -9.59
CA ILE A 20 11.43 -14.35 -10.05
C ILE A 20 10.34 -14.75 -9.03
N SER A 21 10.58 -15.75 -8.18
CA SER A 21 9.61 -16.20 -7.17
C SER A 21 9.53 -15.31 -5.94
N SER A 22 10.56 -14.50 -5.67
CA SER A 22 10.43 -13.33 -4.78
C SER A 22 9.38 -12.41 -5.39
N ASN A 23 8.18 -12.30 -4.80
CA ASN A 23 7.07 -11.50 -5.35
C ASN A 23 7.25 -10.00 -5.04
N PRO A 24 7.81 -9.16 -5.96
CA PRO A 24 7.87 -7.71 -5.75
C PRO A 24 6.48 -7.07 -5.74
N TYR A 25 5.46 -7.76 -6.27
CA TYR A 25 4.06 -7.34 -6.34
C TYR A 25 3.47 -6.92 -5.00
N MET A 26 3.94 -7.52 -3.90
CA MET A 26 3.40 -7.22 -2.57
C MET A 26 3.88 -5.87 -2.05
N ALA A 27 5.18 -5.60 -2.18
CA ALA A 27 5.76 -4.33 -1.77
C ALA A 27 5.24 -3.19 -2.64
N SER A 28 5.11 -3.41 -3.96
CA SER A 28 4.54 -2.42 -4.86
C SER A 28 3.10 -2.10 -4.45
N ALA A 29 2.21 -3.09 -4.35
CA ALA A 29 0.79 -2.85 -4.05
C ALA A 29 0.59 -2.02 -2.77
N SER A 30 1.37 -2.30 -1.71
CA SER A 30 1.32 -1.53 -0.47
C SER A 30 1.80 -0.06 -0.63
N ILE A 31 2.74 0.21 -1.54
CA ILE A 31 3.23 1.56 -1.86
C ILE A 31 2.18 2.30 -2.69
N GLU A 32 1.61 1.66 -3.71
CA GLU A 32 0.56 2.26 -4.53
C GLU A 32 -0.69 2.58 -3.71
N GLU A 33 -1.11 1.67 -2.83
CA GLU A 33 -2.21 1.88 -1.88
C GLU A 33 -1.90 3.02 -0.90
N ALA A 34 -0.68 3.09 -0.36
CA ALA A 34 -0.25 4.18 0.53
C ALA A 34 -0.31 5.55 -0.17
N ASN A 35 0.20 5.65 -1.39
CA ASN A 35 0.17 6.89 -2.16
C ASN A 35 -1.27 7.31 -2.48
N ALA A 36 -2.12 6.37 -2.92
CA ALA A 36 -3.53 6.65 -3.20
C ALA A 36 -4.30 7.13 -1.95
N LEU A 37 -3.98 6.60 -0.76
CA LEU A 37 -4.54 7.08 0.50
C LEU A 37 -4.06 8.50 0.85
N LEU A 38 -2.81 8.85 0.55
CA LEU A 38 -2.28 10.21 0.78
C LEU A 38 -2.88 11.23 -0.19
N ASP A 39 -3.04 10.87 -1.46
CA ASP A 39 -3.71 11.71 -2.47
C ASP A 39 -5.16 11.95 -2.06
N TRP A 40 -5.86 10.88 -1.64
CA TRP A 40 -7.21 11.02 -1.14
C TRP A 40 -7.28 11.84 0.16
N LYS A 41 -6.29 11.71 1.06
CA LYS A 41 -6.19 12.60 2.23
C LYS A 41 -6.02 14.07 1.85
N ALA A 42 -5.32 14.37 0.76
CA ALA A 42 -5.15 15.74 0.26
C ALA A 42 -6.45 16.34 -0.30
N SER A 43 -7.39 15.50 -0.77
CA SER A 43 -8.73 15.93 -1.25
C SER A 43 -9.63 16.52 -0.16
N PHE A 44 -9.35 16.27 1.12
CA PHE A 44 -10.19 16.70 2.21
C PHE A 44 -10.06 18.22 2.41
N ALA A 45 -11.04 18.97 1.90
CA ALA A 45 -11.05 20.42 1.96
C ALA A 45 -10.89 20.93 3.41
N ASN A 46 -9.91 21.82 3.61
CA ASN A 46 -9.74 22.65 4.80
C ASN A 46 -9.39 21.94 6.13
N GLN A 47 -8.86 20.70 6.14
CA GLN A 47 -8.59 19.97 7.41
C GLN A 47 -7.32 19.10 7.43
N THR A 48 -6.34 19.40 6.59
CA THR A 48 -5.20 18.50 6.34
C THR A 48 -4.14 18.38 7.44
N GLN A 49 -4.29 19.03 8.60
CA GLN A 49 -3.28 18.92 9.66
C GLN A 49 -3.71 18.19 10.94
N SER A 50 -5.00 17.98 11.24
CA SER A 50 -5.37 17.49 12.58
C SER A 50 -6.15 16.18 12.67
N ARG A 51 -6.84 15.72 11.62
CA ARG A 51 -7.83 14.62 11.79
C ARG A 51 -7.32 13.22 11.45
N LEU A 52 -6.31 13.09 10.59
CA LEU A 52 -5.67 11.81 10.24
C LEU A 52 -4.14 11.90 10.41
N PRO A 53 -3.64 12.10 11.65
CA PRO A 53 -2.21 12.36 11.90
C PRO A 53 -1.31 11.15 11.57
N SER A 54 -1.81 9.92 11.69
CA SER A 54 -1.04 8.70 11.41
C SER A 54 -0.87 8.38 9.93
N TRP A 55 -1.64 9.01 9.04
CA TRP A 55 -1.50 8.84 7.60
C TRP A 55 -0.34 9.68 7.09
N ASN A 56 0.87 9.14 7.19
CA ASN A 56 2.09 9.80 6.75
C ASN A 56 3.15 8.76 6.37
N LEU A 57 4.12 9.19 5.57
CA LEU A 57 5.32 8.41 5.28
C LEU A 57 6.29 8.59 6.45
N LEU A 58 6.28 7.69 7.45
CA LEU A 58 7.31 7.73 8.49
C LEU A 58 8.64 7.27 7.90
N SER A 59 9.58 8.21 7.75
CA SER A 59 10.98 7.91 7.50
C SER A 59 11.62 7.38 8.78
N HIS A 60 11.87 6.07 8.85
CA HIS A 60 12.73 5.52 9.89
C HIS A 60 14.19 5.81 9.50
N ASN A 61 14.74 6.90 10.04
CA ASN A 61 16.15 7.34 9.97
C ASN A 61 16.87 7.14 8.62
N ALA A 62 17.02 8.25 7.88
CA ALA A 62 17.75 8.38 6.62
C ALA A 62 19.28 8.20 6.76
N SER A 63 19.73 7.05 7.25
CA SER A 63 21.08 6.56 7.07
C SER A 63 20.99 5.35 6.14
N ASN A 64 21.39 5.56 4.89
CA ASN A 64 21.25 4.70 3.71
C ASN A 64 19.98 4.97 2.89
N SER A 65 20.22 5.39 1.65
CA SER A 65 19.36 5.91 0.59
C SER A 65 18.28 4.95 0.05
N LYS A 66 17.63 4.16 0.91
CA LYS A 66 16.49 3.33 0.51
C LYS A 66 15.20 3.99 1.02
N PRO A 67 14.23 4.31 0.15
CA PRO A 67 12.91 4.75 0.61
C PRO A 67 12.36 3.65 1.50
N SER A 68 12.20 3.94 2.79
CA SER A 68 11.55 3.02 3.71
C SER A 68 10.09 2.94 3.30
N THR A 69 9.72 1.80 2.73
CA THR A 69 8.36 1.48 2.30
C THR A 69 7.43 1.54 3.50
N THR A 70 6.73 2.66 3.68
CA THR A 70 5.77 2.79 4.78
C THR A 70 4.50 2.08 4.35
N SER A 71 4.26 0.90 4.92
CA SER A 71 3.00 0.19 4.75
C SER A 71 1.85 0.98 5.40
N PRO A 72 0.72 1.18 4.69
CA PRO A 72 -0.41 1.92 5.23
C PRO A 72 -1.16 1.13 6.31
N CYS A 73 -0.83 -0.15 6.53
CA CYS A 73 -1.49 -1.03 7.49
C CYS A 73 -1.30 -0.62 8.95
N THR A 74 -0.37 0.29 9.22
CA THR A 74 -0.16 0.89 10.55
C THR A 74 -0.95 2.19 10.73
N TRP A 75 -1.56 2.70 9.67
CA TRP A 75 -2.32 3.93 9.70
C TRP A 75 -3.67 3.73 10.36
N PHE A 76 -4.15 4.77 11.04
CA PHE A 76 -5.43 4.73 11.72
C PHE A 76 -6.56 4.44 10.74
N GLY A 77 -7.43 3.49 11.10
CA GLY A 77 -8.59 3.14 10.29
C GLY A 77 -8.28 2.28 9.05
N ILE A 78 -7.02 1.93 8.81
CA ILE A 78 -6.62 1.04 7.70
C ILE A 78 -6.48 -0.39 8.24
N PHE A 79 -7.09 -1.34 7.53
CA PHE A 79 -6.99 -2.76 7.83
C PHE A 79 -6.49 -3.47 6.58
N CYS A 80 -5.50 -4.34 6.76
CA CYS A 80 -4.88 -5.09 5.69
C CYS A 80 -5.10 -6.60 5.84
N ASN A 81 -4.97 -7.31 4.73
CA ASN A 81 -4.81 -8.76 4.76
C ASN A 81 -3.40 -9.17 5.24
N SER A 82 -3.16 -10.48 5.35
CA SER A 82 -1.84 -11.03 5.70
C SER A 82 -0.73 -10.69 4.71
N ALA A 83 -1.08 -10.28 3.49
CA ALA A 83 -0.15 -9.84 2.46
C ALA A 83 0.16 -8.33 2.52
N GLY A 84 -0.42 -7.59 3.48
CA GLY A 84 -0.17 -6.16 3.65
C GLY A 84 -0.94 -5.25 2.68
N SER A 85 -1.93 -5.79 1.95
CA SER A 85 -2.81 -5.01 1.08
C SER A 85 -4.10 -4.63 1.78
N VAL A 86 -4.57 -3.40 1.56
CA VAL A 86 -5.72 -2.81 2.23
C VAL A 86 -7.01 -3.54 1.85
N ILE A 87 -7.72 -4.04 2.88
CA ILE A 87 -9.02 -4.72 2.73
C ILE A 87 -10.17 -3.90 3.31
N LYS A 88 -9.90 -2.97 4.23
CA LYS A 88 -10.93 -2.10 4.80
C LYS A 88 -10.34 -0.75 5.20
N ILE A 89 -11.13 0.29 4.95
CA ILE A 89 -10.88 1.67 5.40
C ILE A 89 -12.06 2.08 6.29
N ASN A 90 -11.78 2.55 7.49
CA ASN A 90 -12.76 3.10 8.42
C ASN A 90 -12.29 4.45 8.96
N ILE A 91 -12.86 5.52 8.43
CA ILE A 91 -12.63 6.89 8.88
C ILE A 91 -13.96 7.57 9.24
N ALA A 92 -14.93 6.79 9.73
CA ALA A 92 -16.24 7.29 10.14
C ALA A 92 -16.15 8.26 11.33
N GLY A 93 -16.99 9.30 11.33
CA GLY A 93 -17.13 10.26 12.44
C GLY A 93 -16.03 11.32 12.54
N PHE A 94 -15.11 11.37 11.57
CA PHE A 94 -14.02 12.35 11.56
C PHE A 94 -14.44 13.70 10.98
N GLY A 95 -15.70 13.89 10.56
CA GLY A 95 -16.21 15.15 10.00
C GLY A 95 -15.38 15.66 8.81
N LEU A 96 -14.83 14.75 8.02
CA LEU A 96 -13.98 15.02 6.87
C LEU A 96 -14.84 15.55 5.72
N ASN A 97 -14.51 16.75 5.23
CA ASN A 97 -15.19 17.32 4.07
C ASN A 97 -14.56 16.82 2.77
N GLY A 98 -14.71 15.52 2.52
CA GLY A 98 -14.16 14.82 1.37
C GLY A 98 -15.25 14.26 0.46
N LYS A 99 -14.97 14.19 -0.84
CA LYS A 99 -15.80 13.45 -1.80
C LYS A 99 -15.17 12.10 -2.09
N LEU A 100 -15.98 11.04 -2.15
CA LEU A 100 -15.59 9.74 -2.70
C LEU A 100 -15.11 9.82 -4.15
N GLN A 101 -15.44 10.91 -4.86
CA GLN A 101 -15.05 11.13 -6.25
C GLN A 101 -13.53 11.20 -6.45
N GLU A 102 -12.78 11.61 -5.42
CA GLU A 102 -11.31 11.69 -5.46
C GLU A 102 -10.64 10.41 -4.91
N PHE A 103 -11.42 9.39 -4.57
CA PHE A 103 -10.90 8.10 -4.11
C PHE A 103 -10.67 7.14 -5.30
N SER A 104 -9.42 6.71 -5.49
CA SER A 104 -9.04 5.78 -6.56
C SER A 104 -9.26 4.32 -6.15
N PHE A 105 -10.46 3.78 -6.37
CA PHE A 105 -10.76 2.36 -6.10
C PHE A 105 -9.83 1.39 -6.85
N SER A 106 -9.38 1.74 -8.06
CA SER A 106 -8.45 0.92 -8.85
C SER A 106 -7.09 0.71 -8.18
N SER A 107 -6.71 1.61 -7.27
CA SER A 107 -5.46 1.47 -6.51
C SER A 107 -5.56 0.45 -5.37
N PHE A 108 -6.75 -0.06 -5.06
CA PHE A 108 -6.97 -0.99 -3.94
C PHE A 108 -7.63 -2.30 -4.40
N PRO A 109 -6.88 -3.23 -5.02
CA PRO A 109 -7.44 -4.43 -5.64
C PRO A 109 -8.08 -5.41 -4.64
N ASN A 110 -7.72 -5.34 -3.36
CA ASN A 110 -8.26 -6.22 -2.31
C ASN A 110 -9.28 -5.54 -1.39
N LEU A 111 -9.64 -4.28 -1.66
CA LEU A 111 -10.54 -3.50 -0.80
C LEU A 111 -11.96 -4.04 -0.83
N LYS A 112 -12.51 -4.29 0.35
CA LYS A 112 -13.86 -4.84 0.53
C LYS A 112 -14.81 -3.83 1.15
N TYR A 113 -14.30 -2.93 2.00
CA TYR A 113 -15.14 -2.04 2.79
C TYR A 113 -14.52 -0.64 2.90
N VAL A 114 -15.33 0.39 2.66
CA VAL A 114 -14.99 1.79 2.92
C VAL A 114 -16.10 2.40 3.77
N ASP A 115 -15.80 2.70 5.03
CA ASP A 115 -16.74 3.32 5.96
C ASP A 115 -16.39 4.80 6.17
N LEU A 116 -17.30 5.65 5.68
CA LEU A 116 -17.23 7.11 5.75
C LEU A 116 -18.40 7.71 6.52
N TYR A 117 -19.14 6.90 7.27
CA TYR A 117 -20.33 7.36 8.00
C TYR A 117 -20.01 8.61 8.87
N MET A 118 -20.95 9.56 8.94
CA MET A 118 -20.78 10.84 9.68
C MET A 118 -19.58 11.72 9.27
N ASN A 119 -19.13 11.67 8.01
CA ASN A 119 -18.18 12.66 7.46
C ASN A 119 -18.83 13.79 6.66
N LEU A 120 -20.07 13.63 6.21
CA LEU A 120 -20.78 14.65 5.44
C LEU A 120 -21.34 15.74 6.37
N LYS A 121 -20.86 16.98 6.23
CA LYS A 121 -21.65 18.14 6.67
C LYS A 121 -22.78 18.31 5.64
N ARG A 122 -24.02 18.35 6.15
CA ARG A 122 -25.20 18.78 5.39
C ARG A 122 -24.99 20.20 4.86
#